data_AF-A0A9P7WZT0-F1
#
_entry.id   AF-A0A9P7WZT0-F1
#
_cell.length_a   1.000
_cell.length_b   1.000
_cell.length_c   1.000
_cell.angle_alpha   90.00
_cell.angle_beta   90.00
_cell.angle_gamma   90.00
#
_symmetry.space_group_name_H-M   'P 1'
#
loop_
_entity.id
_entity.type
_entity.pdbx_description
1 polymer ?
#
loop_
_entity_poly.entity_id
_entity_poly.type
_entity_poly.pdbx_seq_one_letter_code
_entity_poly.pdbx_strand_id
1 'polypeptide(L)'
;MREFAEFARPLQDQDIASPNEIVRAEHAPVMWTQRASFATTPPAFITMIMPDLGVPTAEEVVQYLEVLATEIAPQFPLDDGLLDDLVETYDWLLAHIDDTKRYLSQRRASLLWLNVIDPRDKSTPWTWRSGRQLIFDLRFDNPKREHYDVKDFLAPYRDLLLCSGAHEQDEVTLPDDFALEDEMNHGERLHLGWRDLRQNDWLTDIQFEVDGEVIRAHRGVLAAAMNHFRVALTGGYQEGEVTASPETPMVFPTTGITSAFAMQSVIDYAYNGTLTRPACETTEESGPALEDLLALLDLSNMWMVDELKSQTQKAIVDLKLVRLETYRAIQERAEACNATALVAVCRQKHRDVSQWS
;
A
#
# COMPACT_ATOMS: atom_id res chain seq x y z
N MET A 1 1.72 54.58 -7.80
CA MET A 1 0.31 54.99 -7.63
C MET A 1 -0.47 53.86 -8.26
N ARG A 2 -1.13 53.01 -7.47
CA ARG A 2 -1.73 51.76 -7.97
C ARG A 2 -2.72 52.09 -9.11
N GLU A 3 -2.63 51.35 -10.22
CA GLU A 3 -3.50 51.46 -11.41
C GLU A 3 -4.98 51.18 -11.09
N PHE A 4 -5.30 50.83 -9.85
CA PHE A 4 -6.62 50.44 -9.38
C PHE A 4 -7.46 51.58 -8.77
N ALA A 5 -7.00 52.84 -8.83
CA ALA A 5 -7.67 53.96 -8.16
C ALA A 5 -9.12 54.18 -8.61
N GLU A 6 -9.48 53.76 -9.83
CA GLU A 6 -10.84 53.85 -10.37
C GLU A 6 -11.85 52.90 -9.71
N PHE A 7 -11.37 51.82 -9.07
CA PHE A 7 -12.21 50.86 -8.34
C PHE A 7 -12.46 51.26 -6.88
N ALA A 8 -11.81 52.33 -6.42
CA ALA A 8 -12.03 52.84 -5.08
C ALA A 8 -13.36 53.59 -5.00
N ARG A 9 -14.15 53.30 -3.97
CA ARG A 9 -15.39 54.00 -3.67
C ARG A 9 -15.07 55.49 -3.44
N PRO A 10 -15.75 56.42 -4.12
CA PRO A 10 -15.55 57.84 -3.88
C PRO A 10 -15.99 58.21 -2.46
N LEU A 11 -15.25 59.12 -1.82
CA LEU A 11 -15.64 59.71 -0.54
C LEU A 11 -16.98 60.45 -0.69
N GLN A 12 -17.83 60.38 0.34
CA GLN A 12 -19.12 61.09 0.31
C GLN A 12 -18.95 62.61 0.24
N ASP A 13 -17.90 63.13 0.87
CA ASP A 13 -17.49 64.53 0.80
C ASP A 13 -16.06 64.58 0.22
N GLN A 14 -15.85 65.34 -0.86
CA GLN A 14 -14.59 65.30 -1.63
C GLN A 14 -13.37 65.77 -0.83
N ASP A 15 -13.58 66.50 0.27
CA ASP A 15 -12.53 67.12 1.07
C ASP A 15 -12.38 66.55 2.49
N ILE A 16 -13.35 65.77 3.00
CA ILE A 16 -13.35 65.28 4.39
C ILE A 16 -13.83 63.83 4.45
N ALA A 17 -12.93 62.92 4.83
CA ALA A 17 -13.28 61.53 5.12
C ALA A 17 -13.75 61.40 6.57
N SER A 18 -14.92 60.78 6.77
CA SER A 18 -15.39 60.42 8.11
C SER A 18 -14.54 59.28 8.71
N PRO A 19 -14.53 59.11 10.05
CA PRO A 19 -13.85 58.00 10.71
C PRO A 19 -14.21 56.60 10.20
N ASN A 20 -15.40 56.44 9.62
CA ASN A 20 -15.87 55.18 9.05
C ASN A 20 -15.47 54.98 7.58
N GLU A 21 -14.96 56.04 6.92
CA GLU A 21 -14.49 56.00 5.53
C GLU A 21 -12.97 55.83 5.43
N ILE A 22 -12.28 55.73 6.57
CA ILE A 22 -10.84 55.56 6.66
C ILE A 22 -10.46 54.19 7.22
N VAL A 23 -9.30 53.67 6.78
CA VAL A 23 -8.77 52.38 7.20
C VAL A 23 -7.33 52.52 7.69
N ARG A 24 -6.99 51.80 8.76
CA ARG A 24 -5.61 51.73 9.28
C ARG A 24 -4.71 51.05 8.26
N ALA A 25 -3.42 51.43 8.25
CA ALA A 25 -2.45 50.88 7.29
C ALA A 25 -2.36 49.35 7.32
N GLU A 26 -2.52 48.73 8.50
CA GLU A 26 -2.53 47.27 8.69
C GLU A 26 -3.74 46.56 8.07
N HIS A 27 -4.84 47.27 7.80
CA HIS A 27 -6.04 46.71 7.17
C HIS A 27 -6.24 47.22 5.73
N ALA A 28 -5.30 48.01 5.19
CA ALA A 28 -5.38 48.52 3.83
C ALA A 28 -5.45 47.41 2.76
N PRO A 29 -4.68 46.30 2.86
CA PRO A 29 -4.73 45.21 1.88
C PRO A 29 -6.11 44.57 1.72
N VAL A 30 -6.98 44.64 2.74
CA VAL A 30 -8.29 43.95 2.76
C VAL A 30 -9.48 44.88 2.49
N MET A 31 -9.22 46.17 2.19
CA MET A 31 -10.26 47.21 2.18
C MET A 31 -10.01 48.43 1.29
N TRP A 32 -8.89 48.51 0.57
CA TRP A 32 -8.53 49.74 -0.15
C TRP A 32 -9.51 50.16 -1.26
N THR A 33 -10.40 49.26 -1.73
CA THR A 33 -11.50 49.64 -2.65
C THR A 33 -12.67 50.29 -1.91
N GLN A 34 -12.82 50.06 -0.60
CA GLN A 34 -13.98 50.49 0.19
C GLN A 34 -13.69 51.72 1.06
N ARG A 35 -12.43 51.92 1.49
CA ARG A 35 -12.04 52.99 2.42
C ARG A 35 -10.73 53.66 2.02
N ALA A 36 -10.61 54.95 2.34
CA ALA A 36 -9.40 55.72 2.16
C ALA A 36 -8.34 55.38 3.23
N SER A 37 -7.06 55.44 2.87
CA SER A 37 -5.97 55.25 3.84
C SER A 37 -5.66 56.52 4.62
N PHE A 38 -5.20 56.39 5.87
CA PHE A 38 -4.65 57.52 6.60
C PHE A 38 -3.42 58.11 5.89
N ALA A 39 -3.37 59.44 5.77
CA ALA A 39 -2.17 60.12 5.29
C ALA A 39 -0.97 59.95 6.25
N THR A 40 -1.24 59.84 7.55
CA THR A 40 -0.25 59.56 8.60
C THR A 40 -0.84 58.62 9.63
N THR A 41 -0.05 57.67 10.13
CA THR A 41 -0.50 56.68 11.13
C THR A 41 -1.05 57.40 12.38
N PRO A 42 -2.27 57.04 12.84
CA PRO A 42 -2.82 57.62 14.06
C PRO A 42 -1.90 57.42 15.27
N PRO A 43 -1.70 58.43 16.12
CA PRO A 43 -0.97 58.26 17.37
C PRO A 43 -1.60 57.19 18.26
N ALA A 44 -0.79 56.43 19.01
CA ALA A 44 -1.24 55.29 19.82
C ALA A 44 -2.35 55.63 20.85
N PHE A 45 -2.41 56.88 21.33
CA PHE A 45 -3.47 57.28 22.26
C PHE A 45 -4.85 57.37 21.58
N ILE A 46 -4.90 57.67 20.28
CA ILE A 46 -6.16 57.72 19.51
C ILE A 46 -6.73 56.32 19.35
N THR A 47 -5.89 55.34 19.00
CA THR A 47 -6.30 53.94 18.89
C THR A 47 -6.63 53.33 20.25
N MET A 48 -6.06 53.84 21.34
CA MET A 48 -6.44 53.43 22.70
C MET A 48 -7.84 53.95 23.10
N ILE A 49 -8.22 55.16 22.69
CA ILE A 49 -9.52 55.76 23.01
C ILE A 49 -10.62 55.25 22.05
N MET A 50 -10.26 55.02 20.79
CA MET A 50 -11.15 54.54 19.73
C MET A 50 -10.56 53.26 19.10
N PRO A 51 -10.71 52.11 19.75
CA PRO A 51 -10.11 50.85 19.28
C PRO A 51 -10.65 50.40 17.92
N ASP A 52 -11.90 50.73 17.61
CA ASP A 52 -12.57 50.34 16.37
C ASP A 52 -12.25 51.29 15.19
N LEU A 53 -11.48 52.36 15.42
CA LEU A 53 -11.16 53.34 14.39
C LEU A 53 -10.38 52.70 13.24
N GLY A 54 -10.97 52.70 12.05
CA GLY A 54 -10.36 52.15 10.85
C GLY A 54 -10.19 50.64 10.86
N VAL A 55 -10.93 49.94 11.72
CA VAL A 55 -11.12 48.48 11.68
C VAL A 55 -12.29 48.16 10.75
N PRO A 56 -12.13 47.22 9.80
CA PRO A 56 -13.21 46.87 8.90
C PRO A 56 -14.22 45.91 9.51
N THR A 57 -15.45 46.01 9.06
CA THR A 57 -16.50 45.04 9.41
C THR A 57 -16.45 43.83 8.48
N ALA A 58 -16.94 42.69 8.95
CA ALA A 58 -17.01 41.46 8.15
C ALA A 58 -17.81 41.62 6.84
N GLU A 59 -18.84 42.48 6.83
CA GLU A 59 -19.62 42.79 5.63
C GLU A 59 -18.78 43.46 4.56
N GLU A 60 -18.00 44.46 4.98
CA GLU A 60 -17.20 45.26 4.08
C GLU A 60 -16.07 44.44 3.46
N VAL A 61 -15.42 43.56 4.24
CA VAL A 61 -14.34 42.71 3.71
C VAL A 61 -14.90 41.67 2.73
N VAL A 62 -16.10 41.13 2.97
CA VAL A 62 -16.77 40.24 2.00
C VAL A 62 -17.16 40.99 0.72
N GLN A 63 -17.62 42.24 0.84
CA GLN A 63 -17.90 43.08 -0.32
C GLN A 63 -16.61 43.47 -1.08
N TYR A 64 -15.53 43.73 -0.35
CA TYR A 64 -14.21 43.98 -0.91
C TYR A 64 -13.73 42.77 -1.73
N LEU A 65 -13.83 41.56 -1.18
CA LEU A 65 -13.49 40.32 -1.89
C LEU A 65 -14.31 40.15 -3.18
N GLU A 66 -15.60 40.48 -3.14
CA GLU A 66 -16.46 40.44 -4.32
C GLU A 66 -15.93 41.36 -5.42
N VAL A 67 -15.62 42.63 -5.09
CA VAL A 67 -15.02 43.58 -6.06
C VAL A 67 -13.67 43.08 -6.59
N LEU A 68 -12.79 42.57 -5.71
CA LEU A 68 -11.51 42.01 -6.15
C LEU A 68 -11.69 40.89 -7.16
N ALA A 69 -12.55 39.92 -6.85
CA ALA A 69 -12.73 38.72 -7.66
C ALA A 69 -13.50 38.99 -8.97
N THR A 70 -14.54 39.84 -8.94
CA THR A 70 -15.45 39.99 -10.08
C THR A 70 -15.19 41.22 -10.95
N GLU A 71 -14.54 42.26 -10.43
CA GLU A 71 -14.31 43.51 -11.16
C GLU A 71 -12.83 43.74 -11.49
N ILE A 72 -11.94 43.53 -10.51
CA ILE A 72 -10.52 43.85 -10.64
C ILE A 72 -9.73 42.70 -11.27
N ALA A 73 -9.84 41.48 -10.72
CA ALA A 73 -9.09 40.32 -11.21
C ALA A 73 -9.27 40.01 -12.71
N PRO A 74 -10.46 40.20 -13.33
CA PRO A 74 -10.62 40.02 -14.76
C PRO A 74 -9.83 41.03 -15.61
N GLN A 75 -9.57 42.23 -15.09
CA GLN A 75 -8.84 43.30 -15.80
C GLN A 75 -7.33 43.21 -15.57
N PHE A 76 -6.92 42.64 -14.44
CA PHE A 76 -5.53 42.48 -14.04
C PHE A 76 -5.21 41.00 -13.72
N PRO A 77 -5.34 40.09 -14.70
CA PRO A 77 -5.09 38.68 -14.48
C PRO A 77 -3.61 38.46 -14.16
N LEU A 78 -3.33 37.55 -13.21
CA LEU A 78 -1.96 37.18 -12.81
C LEU A 78 -1.14 38.34 -12.20
N ASP A 79 -1.77 39.38 -11.66
CA ASP A 79 -1.05 40.43 -10.92
C ASP A 79 -0.62 39.95 -9.53
N ASP A 80 0.66 40.12 -9.18
CA ASP A 80 1.20 39.66 -7.90
C ASP A 80 0.70 40.51 -6.72
N GLY A 81 0.50 41.81 -6.91
CA GLY A 81 0.00 42.70 -5.84
C GLY A 81 -1.46 42.40 -5.48
N LEU A 82 -2.27 42.09 -6.49
CA LEU A 82 -3.64 41.63 -6.32
C LEU A 82 -3.70 40.26 -5.62
N LEU A 83 -2.77 39.36 -5.95
CA LEU A 83 -2.68 38.06 -5.28
C LEU A 83 -2.33 38.23 -3.79
N ASP A 84 -1.38 39.12 -3.47
CA ASP A 84 -1.02 39.40 -2.08
C ASP A 84 -2.21 40.01 -1.31
N ASP A 85 -2.93 40.96 -1.90
CA ASP A 85 -4.16 41.53 -1.32
C ASP A 85 -5.26 40.45 -1.13
N LEU A 86 -5.38 39.49 -2.07
CA LEU A 86 -6.33 38.37 -2.00
C LEU A 86 -5.99 37.40 -0.85
N VAL A 87 -4.72 37.04 -0.70
CA VAL A 87 -4.24 36.16 0.39
C VAL A 87 -4.53 36.80 1.75
N GLU A 88 -4.16 38.07 1.93
CA GLU A 88 -4.45 38.83 3.15
C GLU A 88 -5.97 38.89 3.43
N THR A 89 -6.78 38.99 2.37
CA THR A 89 -8.24 38.98 2.49
C THR A 89 -8.77 37.62 2.94
N TYR A 90 -8.28 36.52 2.37
CA TYR A 90 -8.66 35.18 2.79
C TYR A 90 -8.22 34.89 4.24
N ASP A 91 -6.99 35.27 4.61
CA ASP A 91 -6.47 35.14 5.96
C ASP A 91 -7.30 35.93 6.97
N TRP A 92 -7.66 37.17 6.64
CA TRP A 92 -8.52 37.99 7.49
C TRP A 92 -9.92 37.38 7.66
N LEU A 93 -10.52 36.90 6.57
CA LEU A 93 -11.85 36.27 6.60
C LEU A 93 -11.84 34.97 7.41
N LEU A 94 -10.78 34.17 7.30
CA LEU A 94 -10.60 32.96 8.09
C LEU A 94 -10.45 33.28 9.59
N ALA A 95 -9.69 34.32 9.94
CA ALA A 95 -9.52 34.77 11.32
C ALA A 95 -10.83 35.31 11.94
N HIS A 96 -11.78 35.78 11.13
CA HIS A 96 -13.07 36.33 11.55
C HIS A 96 -14.26 35.50 11.03
N ILE A 97 -14.09 34.18 10.95
CA ILE A 97 -15.06 33.28 10.29
C ILE A 97 -16.47 33.36 10.87
N ASP A 98 -16.61 33.49 12.19
CA ASP A 98 -17.92 33.53 12.87
C ASP A 98 -18.75 34.75 12.45
N ASP A 99 -18.10 35.90 12.27
CA ASP A 99 -18.74 37.16 11.86
C ASP A 99 -19.01 37.20 10.35
N THR A 100 -18.15 36.57 9.55
CA THR A 100 -18.22 36.58 8.08
C THR A 100 -19.18 35.55 7.50
N LYS A 101 -19.43 34.44 8.23
CA LYS A 101 -20.25 33.31 7.78
C LYS A 101 -21.59 33.73 7.17
N ARG A 102 -22.32 34.65 7.83
CA ARG A 102 -23.63 35.11 7.33
C ARG A 102 -23.52 35.78 5.95
N TYR A 103 -22.49 36.57 5.73
CA TYR A 103 -22.29 37.36 4.51
C TYR A 103 -21.77 36.51 3.36
N LEU A 104 -20.87 35.56 3.64
CA LEU A 104 -20.40 34.57 2.67
C LEU A 104 -21.54 33.63 2.26
N SER A 105 -22.40 33.26 3.21
CA SER A 105 -23.56 32.40 2.96
C SER A 105 -24.65 33.05 2.08
N GLN A 106 -24.63 34.37 1.91
CA GLN A 106 -25.51 35.07 0.98
C GLN A 106 -24.93 35.11 -0.44
N ARG A 107 -23.61 34.92 -0.57
CA ARG A 107 -22.84 35.01 -1.83
C ARG A 107 -22.32 33.66 -2.31
N ARG A 108 -22.98 32.56 -1.94
CA ARG A 108 -22.50 31.19 -2.26
C ARG A 108 -22.38 30.89 -3.75
N ALA A 109 -23.04 31.67 -4.61
CA ALA A 109 -23.01 31.55 -6.07
C ALA A 109 -22.01 32.52 -6.74
N SER A 110 -21.46 33.49 -6.00
CA SER A 110 -20.47 34.43 -6.53
C SER A 110 -19.12 33.74 -6.72
N LEU A 111 -18.40 34.06 -7.80
CA LEU A 111 -17.11 33.45 -8.17
C LEU A 111 -15.95 34.04 -7.35
N LEU A 112 -15.97 33.84 -6.03
CA LEU A 112 -15.07 34.52 -5.08
C LEU A 112 -13.74 33.77 -4.83
N TRP A 113 -13.64 32.51 -5.25
CA TRP A 113 -12.55 31.63 -4.84
C TRP A 113 -11.63 31.30 -6.00
N LEU A 114 -10.36 31.72 -5.89
CA LEU A 114 -9.33 31.41 -6.87
C LEU A 114 -8.90 29.94 -6.73
N ASN A 115 -9.47 29.03 -7.53
CA ASN A 115 -9.25 27.59 -7.42
C ASN A 115 -8.17 27.09 -8.38
N VAL A 116 -6.90 27.20 -7.97
CA VAL A 116 -5.71 26.82 -8.74
C VAL A 116 -4.71 26.06 -7.86
N ILE A 117 -3.79 25.32 -8.47
CA ILE A 117 -2.73 24.60 -7.72
C ILE A 117 -1.71 25.60 -7.19
N ASP A 118 -1.14 26.42 -8.08
CA ASP A 118 -0.21 27.50 -7.73
C ASP A 118 -0.65 28.80 -8.43
N PRO A 119 -1.07 29.85 -7.69
CA PRO A 119 -1.50 31.12 -8.28
C PRO A 119 -0.35 31.98 -8.82
N ARG A 120 0.91 31.67 -8.45
CA ARG A 120 2.11 32.38 -8.95
C ARG A 120 2.65 31.76 -10.24
N ASP A 121 2.18 30.57 -10.63
CA ASP A 121 2.48 29.98 -11.92
C ASP A 121 1.78 30.75 -13.05
N LYS A 122 2.54 31.62 -13.73
CA LYS A 122 2.07 32.44 -14.85
C LYS A 122 1.72 31.62 -16.10
N SER A 123 2.05 30.33 -16.14
CA SER A 123 1.71 29.46 -17.27
C SER A 123 0.23 29.02 -17.25
N THR A 124 -0.41 29.07 -16.08
CA THR A 124 -1.82 28.69 -15.91
C THR A 124 -2.69 29.91 -15.62
N PRO A 125 -3.81 30.09 -16.34
CA PRO A 125 -4.72 31.20 -16.05
C PRO A 125 -5.44 30.99 -14.72
N TRP A 126 -5.67 32.08 -14.00
CA TRP A 126 -6.50 32.09 -12.79
C TRP A 126 -7.91 31.60 -13.09
N THR A 127 -8.35 30.60 -12.31
CA THR A 127 -9.69 30.01 -12.44
C THR A 127 -10.51 30.29 -11.19
N TRP A 128 -11.56 31.08 -11.34
CA TRP A 128 -12.45 31.47 -10.24
C TRP A 128 -13.64 30.54 -10.13
N ARG A 129 -14.02 30.18 -8.90
CA ARG A 129 -15.13 29.28 -8.57
C ARG A 129 -15.99 29.88 -7.46
N SER A 130 -17.27 29.50 -7.45
CA SER A 130 -18.16 29.80 -6.34
C SER A 130 -18.05 28.77 -5.24
N GLY A 131 -18.44 29.12 -4.02
CA GLY A 131 -18.43 28.19 -2.89
C GLY A 131 -19.20 26.91 -3.20
N ARG A 132 -20.39 27.02 -3.81
CA ARG A 132 -21.25 25.87 -4.17
C ARG A 132 -20.66 24.90 -5.19
N GLN A 133 -19.67 25.35 -5.96
CA GLN A 133 -19.04 24.54 -6.99
C GLN A 133 -17.86 23.74 -6.45
N LEU A 134 -17.37 24.06 -5.24
CA LEU A 134 -16.18 23.47 -4.65
C LEU A 134 -16.55 22.28 -3.75
N ILE A 135 -15.88 21.15 -3.98
CA ILE A 135 -16.07 19.91 -3.23
C ILE A 135 -14.70 19.40 -2.77
N PHE A 136 -14.54 19.24 -1.45
CA PHE A 136 -13.36 18.59 -0.87
C PHE A 136 -13.39 17.08 -1.14
N ASP A 137 -12.21 16.52 -1.31
CA ASP A 137 -11.97 15.08 -1.50
C ASP A 137 -12.58 14.49 -2.78
N LEU A 138 -12.82 15.35 -3.78
CA LEU A 138 -13.27 14.93 -5.09
C LEU A 138 -12.07 14.48 -5.93
N ARG A 139 -12.04 13.21 -6.36
CA ARG A 139 -10.91 12.71 -7.16
C ARG A 139 -10.78 13.38 -8.54
N PHE A 140 -11.91 13.80 -9.12
CA PHE A 140 -11.96 14.35 -10.47
C PHE A 140 -13.05 15.40 -10.61
N ASP A 141 -12.73 16.52 -11.25
CA ASP A 141 -13.72 17.54 -11.59
C ASP A 141 -14.86 16.97 -12.46
N ASN A 142 -16.07 17.46 -12.25
CA ASN A 142 -17.24 17.17 -13.06
C ASN A 142 -17.84 18.46 -13.63
N PRO A 143 -17.31 18.96 -14.78
CA PRO A 143 -17.79 20.20 -15.39
C PRO A 143 -19.27 20.19 -15.78
N LYS A 144 -19.86 19.02 -16.05
CA LYS A 144 -21.29 18.91 -16.42
C LYS A 144 -22.23 19.25 -15.27
N ARG A 145 -21.78 19.05 -14.03
CA ARG A 145 -22.53 19.38 -12.81
C ARG A 145 -21.93 20.58 -12.07
N GLU A 146 -20.95 21.24 -12.67
CA GLU A 146 -20.20 22.34 -12.05
C GLU A 146 -19.59 21.99 -10.69
N HIS A 147 -19.18 20.73 -10.50
CA HIS A 147 -18.48 20.30 -9.30
C HIS A 147 -16.98 20.23 -9.58
N TYR A 148 -16.19 20.90 -8.77
CA TYR A 148 -14.74 21.00 -8.93
C TYR A 148 -14.07 20.66 -7.61
N ASP A 149 -12.98 19.92 -7.72
CA ASP A 149 -12.12 19.61 -6.60
C ASP A 149 -11.41 20.89 -6.09
N VAL A 150 -11.26 21.01 -4.77
CA VAL A 150 -10.56 22.13 -4.15
C VAL A 150 -9.06 21.96 -4.34
N LYS A 151 -8.42 22.90 -5.02
CA LYS A 151 -6.98 22.86 -5.32
C LYS A 151 -6.14 23.34 -4.15
N ASP A 152 -4.86 22.97 -4.18
CA ASP A 152 -3.88 23.17 -3.09
C ASP A 152 -3.83 24.61 -2.56
N PHE A 153 -3.95 25.62 -3.43
CA PHE A 153 -3.95 27.02 -2.98
C PHE A 153 -5.10 27.34 -2.01
N LEU A 154 -6.26 26.71 -2.20
CA LEU A 154 -7.43 26.94 -1.35
C LEU A 154 -7.53 25.98 -0.16
N ALA A 155 -6.71 24.93 -0.11
CA ALA A 155 -6.74 23.92 0.95
C ALA A 155 -6.62 24.50 2.38
N PRO A 156 -5.79 25.52 2.66
CA PRO A 156 -5.71 26.13 3.99
C PRO A 156 -7.02 26.82 4.44
N TYR A 157 -7.87 27.21 3.51
CA TYR A 157 -9.10 27.97 3.78
C TYR A 157 -10.35 27.08 3.88
N ARG A 158 -10.16 25.82 4.29
CA ARG A 158 -11.23 24.80 4.33
C ARG A 158 -12.51 25.27 5.01
N ASP A 159 -12.42 25.74 6.25
CA ASP A 159 -13.60 26.12 7.04
C ASP A 159 -14.30 27.34 6.45
N LEU A 160 -13.53 28.28 5.89
CA LEU A 160 -14.02 29.46 5.20
C LEU A 160 -14.83 29.07 3.95
N LEU A 161 -14.30 28.13 3.16
CA LEU A 161 -14.97 27.60 1.97
C LEU A 161 -16.28 26.89 2.33
N LEU A 162 -16.29 26.06 3.38
CA LEU A 162 -17.51 25.41 3.87
C LEU A 162 -18.58 26.44 4.28
N CYS A 163 -18.18 27.54 4.94
CA CYS A 163 -19.11 28.63 5.27
C CYS A 163 -19.68 29.34 4.04
N SER A 164 -18.90 29.38 2.95
CA SER A 164 -19.31 29.94 1.65
C SER A 164 -20.17 29.00 0.80
N GLY A 165 -20.42 27.77 1.26
CA GLY A 165 -21.25 26.78 0.58
C GLY A 165 -20.50 25.67 -0.14
N ALA A 166 -19.20 25.50 0.10
CA ALA A 166 -18.47 24.30 -0.34
C ALA A 166 -19.00 23.05 0.39
N HIS A 167 -18.78 21.90 -0.25
CA HIS A 167 -19.22 20.61 0.26
C HIS A 167 -18.01 19.70 0.50
N GLU A 168 -18.18 18.72 1.37
CA GLU A 168 -17.23 17.62 1.54
C GLU A 168 -17.88 16.37 0.95
N GLN A 169 -17.12 15.60 0.19
CA GLN A 169 -17.62 14.33 -0.31
C GLN A 169 -17.69 13.34 0.84
N ASP A 170 -18.90 12.87 1.16
CA ASP A 170 -19.07 11.80 2.14
C ASP A 170 -18.27 10.56 1.71
N GLU A 171 -17.39 10.08 2.59
CA GLU A 171 -16.67 8.84 2.36
C GLU A 171 -17.68 7.68 2.42
N VAL A 172 -18.02 7.12 1.25
CA VAL A 172 -18.83 5.91 1.19
C VAL A 172 -17.93 4.74 1.50
N THR A 173 -17.95 4.30 2.75
CA THR A 173 -17.33 3.04 3.15
C THR A 173 -18.24 1.88 2.78
N LEU A 174 -17.63 0.76 2.40
CA LEU A 174 -18.37 -0.49 2.37
C LEU A 174 -18.81 -0.82 3.81
N PRO A 175 -20.01 -1.42 3.98
CA PRO A 175 -20.44 -1.91 5.28
C PRO A 175 -19.39 -2.80 5.94
N ASP A 176 -19.25 -2.71 7.27
CA ASP A 176 -18.29 -3.53 8.03
C ASP A 176 -18.57 -5.05 7.90
N ASP A 177 -19.79 -5.42 7.53
CA ASP A 177 -20.21 -6.80 7.25
C ASP A 177 -19.95 -7.24 5.79
N PHE A 178 -19.38 -6.37 4.95
CA PHE A 178 -18.78 -6.75 3.67
C PHE A 178 -17.44 -7.46 3.90
N ALA A 179 -17.47 -8.50 4.73
CA ALA A 179 -16.43 -9.50 4.72
C ALA A 179 -16.51 -10.18 3.35
N LEU A 180 -15.47 -10.00 2.53
CA LEU A 180 -15.11 -11.08 1.62
C LEU A 180 -15.08 -12.32 2.52
N GLU A 181 -15.88 -13.35 2.21
CA GLU A 181 -15.82 -14.63 2.94
C GLU A 181 -14.33 -14.99 3.12
N ASP A 182 -13.98 -15.70 4.19
CA ASP A 182 -12.63 -16.21 4.45
C ASP A 182 -12.27 -17.20 3.31
N GLU A 183 -12.08 -16.64 2.12
CA GLU A 183 -11.91 -17.29 0.85
C GLU A 183 -10.47 -17.73 0.90
N MET A 184 -10.29 -18.95 1.41
CA MET A 184 -9.10 -19.75 1.23
C MET A 184 -8.45 -19.35 -0.10
N ASN A 185 -7.21 -18.85 -0.02
CA ASN A 185 -6.56 -18.25 -1.17
C ASN A 185 -6.60 -19.27 -2.31
N HIS A 186 -6.85 -18.79 -3.53
CA HIS A 186 -6.88 -19.62 -4.73
C HIS A 186 -5.72 -20.64 -4.80
N GLY A 187 -4.51 -20.25 -4.37
CA GLY A 187 -3.37 -21.16 -4.26
C GLY A 187 -3.60 -22.34 -3.30
N GLU A 188 -4.11 -22.08 -2.10
CA GLU A 188 -4.42 -23.11 -1.10
C GLU A 188 -5.51 -24.06 -1.61
N ARG A 189 -6.55 -23.53 -2.26
CA ARG A 189 -7.60 -24.32 -2.92
C ARG A 189 -7.02 -25.28 -3.96
N LEU A 190 -6.13 -24.78 -4.82
CA LEU A 190 -5.47 -25.62 -5.83
C LEU A 190 -4.61 -26.70 -5.19
N HIS A 191 -3.81 -26.35 -4.17
CA HIS A 191 -2.97 -27.32 -3.45
C HIS A 191 -3.79 -28.42 -2.80
N LEU A 192 -4.89 -28.09 -2.11
CA LEU A 192 -5.79 -29.08 -1.51
C LEU A 192 -6.46 -29.95 -2.58
N GLY A 193 -6.91 -29.35 -3.69
CA GLY A 193 -7.51 -30.09 -4.80
C GLY A 193 -6.56 -31.13 -5.39
N TRP A 194 -5.30 -30.77 -5.68
CA TRP A 194 -4.31 -31.73 -6.20
C TRP A 194 -3.96 -32.84 -5.21
N ARG A 195 -3.94 -32.53 -3.91
CA ARG A 195 -3.75 -33.55 -2.86
C ARG A 195 -4.90 -34.54 -2.84
N ASP A 196 -6.14 -34.06 -2.87
CA ASP A 196 -7.34 -34.90 -2.89
C ASP A 196 -7.38 -35.81 -4.13
N LEU A 197 -7.08 -35.25 -5.32
CA LEU A 197 -6.97 -36.03 -6.55
C LEU A 197 -5.96 -37.18 -6.40
N ARG A 198 -4.78 -36.91 -5.83
CA ARG A 198 -3.74 -37.95 -5.64
C ARG A 198 -4.16 -39.00 -4.62
N GLN A 199 -4.77 -38.61 -3.49
CA GLN A 199 -5.20 -39.55 -2.46
C GLN A 199 -6.27 -40.54 -2.96
N ASN A 200 -7.05 -40.13 -3.97
CA ASN A 200 -8.06 -40.96 -4.61
C ASN A 200 -7.58 -41.60 -5.93
N ASP A 201 -6.29 -41.52 -6.25
CA ASP A 201 -5.66 -41.97 -7.51
C ASP A 201 -6.29 -41.40 -8.80
N TRP A 202 -7.08 -40.32 -8.69
CA TRP A 202 -7.74 -39.69 -9.81
C TRP A 202 -6.75 -38.90 -10.66
N LEU A 203 -6.83 -39.07 -11.98
CA LEU A 203 -6.00 -38.37 -12.98
C LEU A 203 -4.49 -38.61 -12.85
N THR A 204 -4.07 -39.63 -12.09
CA THR A 204 -2.66 -40.00 -11.95
C THR A 204 -2.13 -40.63 -13.24
N ASP A 205 -1.12 -40.01 -13.84
CA ASP A 205 -0.55 -40.35 -15.16
C ASP A 205 0.90 -40.84 -15.10
N ILE A 206 1.46 -40.97 -13.89
CA ILE A 206 2.79 -41.50 -13.61
C ILE A 206 2.77 -42.37 -12.35
N GLN A 207 3.54 -43.45 -12.36
CA GLN A 207 3.75 -44.33 -11.21
C GLN A 207 5.22 -44.68 -10.98
N PHE A 208 5.56 -44.99 -9.74
CA PHE A 208 6.87 -45.43 -9.30
C PHE A 208 6.74 -46.80 -8.66
N GLU A 209 7.59 -47.74 -9.06
CA GLU A 209 7.64 -49.09 -8.49
C GLU A 209 8.92 -49.21 -7.67
N VAL A 210 8.80 -49.29 -6.34
CA VAL A 210 9.93 -49.37 -5.40
C VAL A 210 9.57 -50.31 -4.27
N ASP A 211 10.44 -51.27 -3.97
CA ASP A 211 10.28 -52.23 -2.86
C ASP A 211 8.93 -52.99 -2.87
N GLY A 212 8.40 -53.27 -4.06
CA GLY A 212 7.09 -53.93 -4.22
C GLY A 212 5.88 -53.00 -4.01
N GLU A 213 6.10 -51.73 -3.70
CA GLU A 213 5.07 -50.70 -3.60
C GLU A 213 4.92 -49.92 -4.92
N VAL A 214 3.69 -49.49 -5.19
CA VAL A 214 3.35 -48.65 -6.35
C VAL A 214 2.87 -47.30 -5.84
N ILE A 215 3.59 -46.25 -6.20
CA ILE A 215 3.28 -44.87 -5.80
C ILE A 215 2.80 -44.12 -7.04
N ARG A 216 1.55 -43.63 -7.03
CA ARG A 216 0.96 -42.89 -8.16
C ARG A 216 0.99 -41.38 -7.92
N ALA A 217 1.13 -40.62 -9.01
CA ALA A 217 1.19 -39.17 -8.98
C ALA A 217 0.77 -38.53 -10.32
N HIS A 218 0.83 -37.20 -10.36
CA HIS A 218 0.59 -36.38 -11.54
C HIS A 218 1.91 -35.79 -12.06
N ARG A 219 2.24 -36.03 -13.33
CA ARG A 219 3.43 -35.50 -14.02
C ARG A 219 3.51 -33.98 -13.90
N GLY A 220 2.38 -33.30 -14.08
CA GLY A 220 2.30 -31.83 -14.00
C GLY A 220 2.67 -31.29 -12.63
N VAL A 221 2.19 -31.92 -11.55
CA VAL A 221 2.52 -31.50 -10.17
C VAL A 221 4.00 -31.74 -9.87
N LEU A 222 4.53 -32.91 -10.24
CA LEU A 222 5.95 -33.23 -10.02
C LEU A 222 6.88 -32.29 -10.80
N ALA A 223 6.59 -32.02 -12.07
CA ALA A 223 7.36 -31.10 -12.89
C ALA A 223 7.27 -29.64 -12.42
N ALA A 224 6.12 -29.23 -11.87
CA ALA A 224 5.96 -27.90 -11.30
C ALA A 224 6.74 -27.74 -9.98
N ALA A 225 6.70 -28.76 -9.12
CA ALA A 225 7.32 -28.71 -7.80
C ALA A 225 8.83 -28.99 -7.80
N MET A 226 9.33 -29.80 -8.74
CA MET A 226 10.69 -30.31 -8.72
C MET A 226 11.36 -30.23 -10.09
N ASN A 227 12.51 -29.56 -10.14
CA ASN A 227 13.26 -29.36 -11.39
C ASN A 227 13.72 -30.68 -12.02
N HIS A 228 14.07 -31.70 -11.22
CA HIS A 228 14.45 -33.02 -11.72
C HIS A 228 13.36 -33.60 -12.64
N PHE A 229 12.11 -33.65 -12.17
CA PHE A 229 10.98 -34.13 -12.96
C PHE A 229 10.65 -33.22 -14.12
N ARG A 230 10.79 -31.89 -13.97
CA ARG A 230 10.61 -30.97 -15.08
C ARG A 230 11.52 -31.33 -16.25
N VAL A 231 12.83 -31.45 -15.97
CA VAL A 231 13.83 -31.78 -16.99
C VAL A 231 13.59 -33.18 -17.57
N ALA A 232 13.34 -34.18 -16.73
CA ALA A 232 13.11 -35.55 -17.17
C ALA A 232 11.88 -35.68 -18.08
N LEU A 233 10.77 -35.00 -17.74
CA LEU A 233 9.50 -35.14 -18.41
C LEU A 233 9.32 -34.22 -19.62
N THR A 234 10.04 -33.09 -19.69
CA THR A 234 9.94 -32.14 -20.81
C THR A 234 11.19 -32.11 -21.70
N GLY A 235 12.28 -32.78 -21.32
CA GLY A 235 13.59 -32.70 -21.97
C GLY A 235 13.75 -33.52 -23.26
N GLY A 236 12.72 -34.21 -23.74
CA GLY A 236 12.80 -35.09 -24.91
C GLY A 236 13.49 -36.43 -24.66
N TYR A 237 13.56 -36.86 -23.39
CA TYR A 237 14.00 -38.20 -23.02
C TYR A 237 12.84 -39.22 -23.14
N GLN A 238 13.13 -40.52 -23.04
CA GLN A 238 12.11 -41.57 -23.19
C GLN A 238 10.93 -41.40 -22.21
N GLU A 239 11.20 -40.83 -21.03
CA GLU A 239 10.25 -40.49 -19.98
C GLU A 239 9.30 -39.32 -20.36
N GLY A 240 9.62 -38.57 -21.41
CA GLY A 240 8.75 -37.52 -21.97
C GLY A 240 7.82 -38.02 -23.08
N GLU A 241 8.22 -39.07 -23.80
CA GLU A 241 7.58 -39.53 -25.04
C GLU A 241 6.50 -40.62 -24.84
N VAL A 242 6.37 -41.19 -23.64
CA VAL A 242 5.36 -42.21 -23.36
C VAL A 242 3.95 -41.60 -23.33
N THR A 243 3.06 -42.10 -24.20
CA THR A 243 1.62 -41.85 -24.11
C THR A 243 1.08 -42.47 -22.83
N ALA A 244 0.88 -41.64 -21.81
CA ALA A 244 0.35 -42.06 -20.51
C ALA A 244 -1.13 -41.66 -20.39
N SER A 245 -1.91 -42.50 -19.72
CA SER A 245 -3.30 -42.21 -19.34
C SER A 245 -3.54 -42.68 -17.91
N PRO A 246 -4.62 -42.27 -17.23
CA PRO A 246 -4.95 -42.81 -15.91
C PRO A 246 -5.09 -44.34 -15.88
N GLU A 247 -5.52 -44.94 -17.00
CA GLU A 247 -5.68 -46.40 -17.15
C GLU A 247 -4.35 -47.12 -17.40
N THR A 248 -3.38 -46.42 -18.00
CA THR A 248 -2.03 -46.92 -18.30
C THR A 248 -1.00 -45.84 -17.95
N PRO A 249 -0.70 -45.64 -16.65
CA PRO A 249 0.24 -44.62 -16.22
C PRO A 249 1.65 -44.97 -16.69
N MET A 250 2.47 -43.94 -16.90
CA MET A 250 3.88 -44.14 -17.22
C MET A 250 4.64 -44.63 -15.99
N VAL A 251 5.40 -45.72 -16.12
CA VAL A 251 6.32 -46.17 -15.07
C VAL A 251 7.61 -45.34 -15.16
N PHE A 252 7.90 -44.58 -14.10
CA PHE A 252 9.13 -43.81 -14.02
C PHE A 252 10.30 -44.72 -13.60
N PRO A 253 11.49 -44.62 -14.21
CA PRO A 253 12.64 -45.43 -13.82
C PRO A 253 13.08 -45.18 -12.38
N THR A 254 13.11 -46.23 -11.56
CA THR A 254 13.50 -46.19 -10.14
C THR A 254 14.86 -46.86 -9.86
N THR A 255 15.67 -47.08 -10.90
CA THR A 255 16.96 -47.78 -10.80
C THR A 255 17.86 -47.17 -9.74
N GLY A 256 18.28 -47.98 -8.76
CA GLY A 256 19.15 -47.55 -7.66
C GLY A 256 18.42 -46.93 -6.47
N ILE A 257 17.09 -46.81 -6.52
CA ILE A 257 16.25 -46.37 -5.41
C ILE A 257 15.62 -47.62 -4.79
N THR A 258 15.90 -47.84 -3.50
CA THR A 258 15.48 -49.07 -2.80
C THR A 258 14.54 -48.82 -1.63
N SER A 259 14.32 -47.57 -1.23
CA SER A 259 13.45 -47.23 -0.10
C SER A 259 12.12 -46.67 -0.61
N ALA A 260 11.03 -47.40 -0.36
CA ALA A 260 9.67 -46.94 -0.63
C ALA A 260 9.35 -45.68 0.20
N PHE A 261 9.78 -45.63 1.47
CA PHE A 261 9.63 -44.45 2.32
C PHE A 261 10.26 -43.20 1.68
N ALA A 262 11.50 -43.29 1.20
CA ALA A 262 12.20 -42.17 0.58
C ALA A 262 11.45 -41.70 -0.67
N MET A 263 11.04 -42.63 -1.53
CA MET A 263 10.25 -42.31 -2.72
C MET A 263 8.95 -41.61 -2.35
N GLN A 264 8.14 -42.23 -1.48
CA GLN A 264 6.86 -41.70 -1.03
C GLN A 264 7.01 -40.29 -0.45
N SER A 265 8.03 -40.07 0.39
CA SER A 265 8.31 -38.77 1.02
C SER A 265 8.64 -37.68 0.01
N VAL A 266 9.40 -37.99 -1.05
CA VAL A 266 9.70 -37.02 -2.11
C VAL A 266 8.45 -36.69 -2.93
N ILE A 267 7.64 -37.70 -3.25
CA ILE A 267 6.40 -37.46 -3.98
C ILE A 267 5.41 -36.68 -3.09
N ASP A 268 5.31 -36.97 -1.80
CA ASP A 268 4.48 -36.22 -0.84
C ASP A 268 4.91 -34.78 -0.67
N TYR A 269 6.22 -34.53 -0.64
CA TYR A 269 6.76 -33.18 -0.62
C TYR A 269 6.25 -32.35 -1.83
N ALA A 270 6.07 -32.95 -3.00
CA ALA A 270 5.54 -32.26 -4.18
C ALA A 270 4.12 -31.68 -3.98
N TYR A 271 3.32 -32.28 -3.09
CA TYR A 271 1.93 -31.87 -2.82
C TYR A 271 1.80 -31.08 -1.51
N ASN A 272 2.72 -31.30 -0.58
CA ASN A 272 2.60 -30.80 0.79
C ASN A 272 3.62 -29.72 1.13
N GLY A 273 4.69 -29.59 0.34
CA GLY A 273 5.83 -28.70 0.62
C GLY A 273 6.61 -29.06 1.89
N THR A 274 6.26 -30.18 2.54
CA THR A 274 6.77 -30.55 3.86
C THR A 274 7.02 -32.05 3.94
N LEU A 275 8.05 -32.42 4.69
CA LEU A 275 8.41 -33.79 5.00
C LEU A 275 7.43 -34.41 6.00
N THR A 276 6.81 -35.53 5.61
CA THR A 276 6.17 -36.45 6.55
C THR A 276 7.23 -37.24 7.31
N ARG A 277 7.33 -37.05 8.63
CA ARG A 277 8.35 -37.71 9.45
C ARG A 277 8.00 -39.18 9.70
N PRO A 278 8.98 -40.10 9.76
CA PRO A 278 8.71 -41.45 10.23
C PRO A 278 8.36 -41.43 11.72
N ALA A 279 7.54 -42.38 12.15
CA ALA A 279 7.25 -42.58 13.57
C ALA A 279 8.53 -43.02 14.30
N CYS A 280 8.84 -42.36 15.41
CA CYS A 280 10.01 -42.66 16.22
C CYS A 280 9.76 -42.19 17.67
N GLU A 281 8.95 -42.96 18.39
CA GLU A 281 8.64 -42.71 19.80
C GLU A 281 9.47 -43.60 20.73
N THR A 282 9.93 -44.75 20.22
CA THR A 282 10.68 -45.74 20.99
C THR A 282 12.12 -45.89 20.51
N THR A 283 12.96 -46.53 21.34
CA THR A 283 14.35 -46.84 20.95
C THR A 283 14.41 -47.89 19.85
N GLU A 284 13.45 -48.80 19.76
CA GLU A 284 13.41 -49.85 18.72
C GLU A 284 13.09 -49.26 17.34
N GLU A 285 12.20 -48.26 17.27
CA GLU A 285 11.83 -47.56 16.01
C GLU A 285 12.94 -46.64 15.47
N SER A 286 13.86 -46.23 16.34
CA SER A 286 14.87 -45.22 16.01
C SER A 286 15.93 -45.67 15.01
N GLY A 287 16.16 -46.98 14.85
CA GLY A 287 17.04 -47.53 13.82
C GLY A 287 16.39 -47.44 12.44
N PRO A 288 15.21 -48.06 12.23
CA PRO A 288 14.45 -47.94 10.99
C PRO A 288 14.19 -46.49 10.56
N ALA A 289 13.74 -45.64 11.49
CA ALA A 289 13.51 -44.22 11.20
C ALA A 289 14.77 -43.47 10.74
N LEU A 290 15.95 -43.86 11.24
CA LEU A 290 17.22 -43.29 10.79
C LEU A 290 17.55 -43.75 9.37
N GLU A 291 17.44 -45.05 9.07
CA GLU A 291 17.70 -45.58 7.73
C GLU A 291 16.76 -44.95 6.68
N ASP A 292 15.48 -44.80 7.01
CA ASP A 292 14.48 -44.13 6.18
C ASP A 292 14.86 -42.68 5.86
N LEU A 293 15.28 -41.91 6.88
CA LEU A 293 15.71 -40.53 6.70
C LEU A 293 17.05 -40.42 5.97
N LEU A 294 17.97 -41.37 6.14
CA LEU A 294 19.23 -41.39 5.39
C LEU A 294 18.98 -41.71 3.92
N ALA A 295 18.12 -42.69 3.61
CA ALA A 295 17.71 -42.98 2.23
C ALA A 295 17.03 -41.77 1.58
N LEU A 296 16.20 -41.04 2.33
CA LEU A 296 15.61 -39.79 1.85
C LEU A 296 16.65 -38.68 1.64
N LEU A 297 17.67 -38.59 2.50
CA LEU A 297 18.77 -37.65 2.33
C LEU A 297 19.53 -37.92 1.01
N ASP A 298 19.78 -39.19 0.71
CA ASP A 298 20.41 -39.60 -0.55
C ASP A 298 19.56 -39.23 -1.76
N LEU A 299 18.28 -39.59 -1.72
CA LEU A 299 17.36 -39.38 -2.83
C LEU A 299 17.12 -37.88 -3.10
N SER A 300 16.89 -37.10 -2.04
CA SER A 300 16.73 -35.64 -2.15
C SER A 300 17.99 -34.96 -2.67
N ASN A 301 19.19 -35.45 -2.34
CA ASN A 301 20.43 -34.97 -2.94
C ASN A 301 20.54 -35.38 -4.43
N MET A 302 20.26 -36.64 -4.75
CA MET A 302 20.34 -37.17 -6.12
C MET A 302 19.38 -36.44 -7.08
N TRP A 303 18.18 -36.11 -6.61
CA TRP A 303 17.16 -35.39 -7.38
C TRP A 303 17.20 -33.87 -7.18
N MET A 304 18.20 -33.36 -6.46
CA MET A 304 18.42 -31.93 -6.21
C MET A 304 17.18 -31.22 -5.60
N VAL A 305 16.53 -31.87 -4.63
CA VAL A 305 15.42 -31.33 -3.85
C VAL A 305 15.99 -30.74 -2.55
N ASP A 306 16.67 -29.60 -2.65
CA ASP A 306 17.49 -29.03 -1.56
C ASP A 306 16.71 -28.68 -0.29
N GLU A 307 15.47 -28.21 -0.44
CA GLU A 307 14.61 -27.89 0.69
C GLU A 307 14.22 -29.15 1.45
N LEU A 308 13.80 -30.21 0.74
CA LEU A 308 13.52 -31.51 1.37
C LEU A 308 14.78 -32.10 2.02
N LYS A 309 15.94 -32.00 1.37
CA LYS A 309 17.25 -32.38 1.94
C LYS A 309 17.53 -31.64 3.26
N SER A 310 17.15 -30.37 3.34
CA SER A 310 17.30 -29.55 4.56
C SER A 310 16.30 -29.96 5.64
N GLN A 311 15.04 -30.23 5.27
CA GLN A 311 14.03 -30.75 6.19
C GLN A 311 14.39 -32.13 6.76
N THR A 312 14.98 -33.00 5.94
CA THR A 312 15.49 -34.32 6.37
C THR A 312 16.63 -34.19 7.37
N GLN A 313 17.62 -33.32 7.12
CA GLN A 313 18.69 -33.03 8.09
C GLN A 313 18.10 -32.57 9.43
N LYS A 314 17.12 -31.66 9.38
CA LYS A 314 16.43 -31.18 10.58
C LYS A 314 15.67 -32.30 11.29
N ALA A 315 14.97 -33.17 10.56
CA ALA A 315 14.23 -34.28 11.15
C ALA A 315 15.15 -35.26 11.89
N ILE A 316 16.31 -35.60 11.33
CA ILE A 316 17.32 -36.46 11.98
C ILE A 316 17.76 -35.87 13.34
N VAL A 317 17.93 -34.55 13.40
CA VAL A 317 18.33 -33.84 14.63
C VAL A 317 17.17 -33.74 15.62
N ASP A 318 15.99 -33.32 15.17
CA ASP A 318 14.79 -33.13 16.00
C ASP A 318 14.34 -34.45 16.65
N LEU A 319 14.45 -35.57 15.94
CA LEU A 319 14.17 -36.92 16.44
C LEU A 319 15.30 -37.48 17.30
N LYS A 320 16.35 -36.69 17.58
CA LYS A 320 17.50 -37.06 18.42
C LYS A 320 18.22 -38.32 17.96
N LEU A 321 18.28 -38.55 16.64
CA LEU A 321 18.88 -39.76 16.06
C LEU A 321 20.41 -39.70 16.01
N VAL A 322 21.01 -38.51 16.21
CA VAL A 322 22.47 -38.31 16.36
C VAL A 322 22.92 -38.73 17.76
N ARG A 323 23.23 -40.02 17.94
CA ARG A 323 23.59 -40.67 19.21
C ARG A 323 25.05 -41.12 19.21
N LEU A 324 25.54 -41.61 20.36
CA LEU A 324 26.92 -42.07 20.51
C LEU A 324 27.25 -43.20 19.52
N GLU A 325 26.26 -44.04 19.25
CA GLU A 325 26.38 -45.23 18.42
C GLU A 325 26.26 -44.89 16.92
N THR A 326 25.53 -43.82 16.57
CA THR A 326 25.11 -43.53 15.20
C THR A 326 25.80 -42.33 14.55
N TYR A 327 26.35 -41.39 15.33
CA TYR A 327 26.84 -40.11 14.80
C TYR A 327 27.90 -40.24 13.69
N ARG A 328 28.74 -41.28 13.73
CA ARG A 328 29.78 -41.52 12.72
C ARG A 328 29.19 -41.93 11.37
N ALA A 329 28.28 -42.90 11.38
CA ALA A 329 27.59 -43.37 10.16
C ALA A 329 26.76 -42.23 9.53
N ILE A 330 26.08 -41.44 10.38
CA ILE A 330 25.34 -40.25 9.93
C ILE A 330 26.29 -39.23 9.29
N GLN A 331 27.45 -38.98 9.90
CA GLN A 331 28.42 -38.03 9.36
C GLN A 331 28.92 -38.46 7.97
N GLU A 332 29.27 -39.73 7.79
CA GLU A 332 29.76 -40.24 6.50
C GLU A 332 28.72 -40.05 5.39
N ARG A 333 27.46 -40.40 5.66
CA ARG A 333 26.37 -40.21 4.68
C ARG A 333 26.09 -38.73 4.41
N ALA A 334 26.09 -37.91 5.46
CA ALA A 334 25.91 -36.47 5.34
C ALA A 334 27.01 -35.80 4.51
N GLU A 335 28.26 -36.23 4.66
CA GLU A 335 29.39 -35.75 3.84
C GLU A 335 29.21 -36.14 2.37
N ALA A 336 28.78 -37.38 2.08
CA ALA A 336 28.49 -37.83 0.72
C ALA A 336 27.36 -37.03 0.03
N CYS A 337 26.36 -36.57 0.79
CA CYS A 337 25.24 -35.77 0.28
C CYS A 337 25.48 -34.25 0.34
N ASN A 338 26.67 -33.77 0.71
CA ASN A 338 26.96 -32.37 0.97
C ASN A 338 25.98 -31.71 1.98
N ALA A 339 25.51 -32.47 2.96
CA ALA A 339 24.58 -32.06 4.01
C ALA A 339 25.31 -31.33 5.15
N THR A 340 25.82 -30.14 4.86
CA THR A 340 26.79 -29.40 5.71
C THR A 340 26.28 -29.12 7.13
N ALA A 341 24.99 -28.85 7.31
CA ALA A 341 24.40 -28.60 8.62
C ALA A 341 24.44 -29.87 9.49
N LEU A 342 24.05 -31.01 8.94
CA LEU A 342 24.10 -32.29 9.66
C LEU A 342 25.54 -32.72 9.96
N VAL A 343 26.48 -32.49 9.03
CA VAL A 343 27.92 -32.71 9.28
C VAL A 343 28.42 -31.88 10.45
N ALA A 344 28.03 -30.61 10.54
CA ALA A 344 28.41 -29.73 11.65
C ALA A 344 27.89 -30.25 12.99
N VAL A 345 26.64 -30.73 13.03
CA VAL A 345 26.03 -31.35 14.22
C VAL A 345 26.79 -32.60 14.65
N CYS A 346 27.10 -33.51 13.72
CA CYS A 346 27.86 -34.72 14.02
C CYS A 346 29.29 -34.41 14.53
N ARG A 347 29.96 -33.41 13.95
CA ARG A 347 31.28 -32.95 14.43
C ARG A 347 31.22 -32.35 15.82
N GLN A 348 30.16 -31.60 16.15
CA GLN A 348 29.96 -31.13 17.52
C GLN A 348 29.78 -32.31 18.48
N LYS A 349 28.94 -33.28 18.13
CA LYS A 349 28.73 -34.49 18.93
C LYS A 349 30.06 -35.25 19.16
N HIS A 350 30.89 -35.38 18.13
CA HIS A 350 32.23 -35.95 18.28
C HIS A 350 33.06 -35.20 19.33
N ARG A 351 33.11 -33.86 19.27
CA ARG A 351 33.88 -33.06 20.23
C ARG A 351 33.39 -33.28 21.66
N ASP A 352 32.08 -33.32 21.87
CA ASP A 352 31.49 -33.52 23.20
C ASP A 352 31.87 -34.89 23.77
N VAL A 353 31.87 -35.94 22.94
CA VAL A 353 32.26 -37.29 23.35
C VAL A 353 33.75 -37.38 23.66
N SER A 354 34.60 -36.72 22.88
CA SER A 354 36.05 -36.68 23.11
C SER A 354 36.47 -35.91 24.37
N GLN A 355 35.58 -35.13 24.97
CA GLN A 355 35.82 -34.48 26.26
C GLN A 355 35.45 -35.37 27.46
N TRP A 356 34.73 -36.48 27.24
CA TRP A 356 34.34 -37.43 28.28
C TRP A 356 35.34 -38.60 28.43
N SER A 357 36.16 -38.81 27.41
CA SER A 357 37.30 -39.73 27.37
C SER A 357 38.58 -39.03 27.79
#